data_AF-A0A453T0Z1-F1
#
_entry.id   AF-A0A453T0Z1-F1
#
_cell.length_a   1.000
_cell.length_b   1.000
_cell.length_c   1.000
_cell.angle_alpha   90.00
_cell.angle_beta   90.00
_cell.angle_gamma   90.00
#
_symmetry.space_group_name_H-M   'P 1'
#
loop_
_entity.id
_entity.type
_entity.pdbx_description
1 polymer ?
#
loop_
_entity_poly.entity_id
_entity_poly.type
_entity_poly.pdbx_seq_one_letter_code
_entity_poly.pdbx_strand_id
1 'polypeptide(L)' 'MASTFLSVICKILVIAVVCAALLFSSGTAQYMCMGKCADIPDCDNYCKTKGVYPKGGVCLPLHHYCCCYI' A
#
# COMPACT_ATOMS: atom_id res chain seq x y z
N MET A 1 -16.56 42.98 -3.83
CA MET A 1 -16.16 42.33 -2.55
C MET A 1 -16.52 40.84 -2.51
N ALA A 2 -17.72 40.42 -2.91
CA ALA A 2 -18.14 39.00 -2.87
C ALA A 2 -17.29 38.02 -3.73
N SER A 3 -16.78 38.46 -4.89
CA SER A 3 -15.98 37.64 -5.81
C SER A 3 -14.62 37.22 -5.24
N THR A 4 -14.00 38.07 -4.41
CA THR A 4 -12.72 37.77 -3.76
C THR A 4 -12.89 36.73 -2.65
N PHE A 5 -13.98 36.78 -1.88
CA PHE A 5 -14.24 35.80 -0.81
C PHE A 5 -14.50 34.40 -1.35
N LEU A 6 -15.27 34.27 -2.44
CA LEU A 6 -15.50 33.00 -3.13
C LEU A 6 -14.20 32.34 -3.61
N SER A 7 -13.26 33.14 -4.12
CA SER A 7 -11.97 32.63 -4.60
C SER A 7 -11.09 32.07 -3.47
N VAL A 8 -11.08 32.73 -2.31
CA VAL A 8 -10.29 32.31 -1.14
C VAL A 8 -10.86 31.03 -0.54
N ILE A 9 -12.18 30.92 -0.42
CA ILE A 9 -12.85 29.73 0.12
C ILE A 9 -12.57 28.51 -0.78
N CYS A 10 -12.67 28.65 -2.10
CA CYS A 10 -12.35 27.57 -3.03
C CYS A 10 -10.91 27.07 -2.88
N LYS A 11 -9.93 27.98 -2.72
CA LYS A 11 -8.53 27.58 -2.51
C LYS A 11 -8.34 26.80 -1.22
N ILE A 12 -8.97 27.22 -0.13
CA ILE A 12 -8.88 26.52 1.17
C ILE A 12 -9.48 25.11 1.06
N LEU A 13 -10.62 24.97 0.38
CA LEU A 13 -11.27 23.68 0.17
C LEU A 13 -10.39 22.72 -0.67
N VAL A 14 -9.75 23.22 -1.73
CA VAL A 14 -8.84 22.40 -2.55
C VAL A 14 -7.63 21.92 -1.73
N ILE A 15 -7.03 22.80 -0.93
CA ILE A 15 -5.90 22.42 -0.06
C ILE A 15 -6.34 21.37 0.97
N ALA A 16 -7.52 21.55 1.59
CA ALA A 16 -8.05 20.59 2.55
C ALA A 16 -8.29 19.20 1.93
N VAL A 17 -8.83 19.15 0.70
CA VAL A 17 -9.05 17.90 -0.04
C VAL A 17 -7.74 17.19 -0.39
N VAL A 18 -6.71 17.93 -0.82
CA VAL A 18 -5.40 17.35 -1.13
C VAL A 18 -4.73 16.79 0.14
N CYS A 19 -4.76 17.54 1.25
CA CYS A 19 -4.23 17.07 2.52
C CYS A 19 -4.96 15.83 3.03
N ALA A 20 -6.30 15.80 2.91
CA ALA A 20 -7.10 14.63 3.24
C ALA A 20 -6.70 13.41 2.39
N ALA A 21 -6.60 13.57 1.07
CA ALA A 21 -6.19 12.48 0.16
C ALA A 21 -4.80 11.92 0.49
N LEU A 22 -3.86 12.78 0.91
CA LEU A 22 -2.53 12.34 1.36
C LEU A 22 -2.55 11.57 2.68
N LEU A 23 -3.43 11.95 3.62
CA LEU A 23 -3.60 11.24 4.89
C LEU A 23 -4.28 9.87 4.72
N PHE A 24 -5.19 9.74 3.75
CA PHE A 24 -5.85 8.47 3.42
C PHE A 24 -5.03 7.58 2.49
N SER A 25 -3.97 8.09 1.89
CA SER A 25 -2.99 7.30 1.14
C SER A 25 -1.97 6.66 2.10
N SER A 26 -2.47 5.97 3.14
CA SER A 26 -1.67 4.98 3.85
C SER A 26 -1.57 3.76 2.93
N GLY A 27 -0.64 3.85 1.97
CA GLY A 27 -0.15 2.71 1.20
C GLY A 27 0.54 1.75 2.16
N THR A 28 -0.23 1.02 2.96
CA THR A 28 0.24 -0.23 3.53
C THR A 28 0.57 -1.08 2.32
N ALA A 29 1.85 -1.42 2.15
CA ALA A 29 2.23 -2.43 1.18
C ALA A 29 1.37 -3.66 1.52
N GLN A 30 0.35 -3.93 0.71
CA GLN A 30 -0.57 -5.02 1.01
C GLN A 30 0.22 -6.29 0.74
N TYR A 31 0.65 -6.95 1.82
CA TYR A 31 1.31 -8.23 1.75
C TYR A 31 0.38 -9.30 2.33
N MET A 32 0.33 -10.45 1.68
CA MET A 32 -0.42 -11.62 2.16
C MET A 32 0.56 -12.71 2.57
N CYS A 33 0.60 -13.02 3.86
CA CYS A 33 1.52 -14.01 4.41
C CYS A 33 0.94 -15.43 4.30
N MET A 34 1.71 -16.34 3.72
CA MET A 34 1.26 -17.69 3.34
C MET A 34 1.66 -18.75 4.37
N GLY A 35 2.81 -18.57 5.03
CA GLY A 35 3.36 -19.55 5.96
C GLY A 35 4.79 -19.23 6.36
N LYS A 36 5.44 -20.10 7.12
CA LYS A 36 6.84 -19.93 7.53
C LYS A 36 7.76 -20.12 6.33
N CYS A 37 8.85 -19.36 6.26
CA CYS A 37 9.84 -19.52 5.19
C CYS A 37 10.58 -20.86 5.23
N ALA A 38 10.61 -21.53 6.39
CA ALA A 38 11.15 -22.89 6.47
C ALA A 38 10.33 -23.89 5.63
N ASP A 39 9.01 -23.68 5.53
CA ASP A 39 8.10 -24.51 4.73
C ASP A 39 8.06 -24.05 3.27
N ILE A 40 8.44 -22.79 3.00
CA ILE A 40 8.44 -22.15 1.68
C ILE A 40 9.85 -21.55 1.43
N PRO A 41 10.84 -22.39 1.08
CA PRO A 41 12.23 -21.96 0.93
C PRO A 41 12.41 -20.94 -0.21
N ASP A 42 11.58 -21.01 -1.23
CA ASP A 42 11.58 -20.09 -2.38
C ASP A 42 10.29 -19.26 -2.40
N CYS A 43 10.20 -18.32 -1.46
CA CYS A 43 9.01 -17.49 -1.27
C CYS A 43 8.66 -16.65 -2.51
N ASP A 44 9.66 -16.13 -3.21
CA ASP A 44 9.46 -15.31 -4.40
C ASP A 44 8.79 -16.11 -5.52
N ASN A 45 9.36 -17.29 -5.84
CA ASN A 45 8.78 -18.15 -6.86
C ASN A 45 7.43 -18.72 -6.43
N TYR A 46 7.25 -19.11 -5.16
CA TYR A 46 5.97 -19.57 -4.63
C TYR A 46 4.86 -18.53 -4.89
N CYS A 47 5.11 -17.26 -4.56
CA CYS A 47 4.13 -16.20 -4.78
C CYS A 47 3.82 -15.97 -6.26
N LYS A 48 4.84 -16.00 -7.15
CA LYS A 48 4.65 -15.88 -8.60
C LYS A 48 3.81 -17.03 -9.18
N THR A 49 4.01 -18.26 -8.70
CA THR A 49 3.26 -19.45 -9.18
C THR A 49 1.77 -19.42 -8.84
N LYS A 50 1.35 -18.66 -7.82
CA LYS A 50 -0.07 -18.51 -7.47
C LYS A 50 -0.85 -17.65 -8.47
N GLY A 51 -0.19 -16.95 -9.39
CA GLY A 51 -0.81 -16.11 -10.42
C GLY A 51 -1.40 -14.78 -9.91
N VAL A 52 -1.75 -14.70 -8.62
CA VAL A 52 -2.32 -13.50 -7.98
C VAL A 52 -1.24 -12.50 -7.57
N TYR A 53 0.02 -12.95 -7.37
CA TYR A 53 1.12 -12.13 -6.87
C TYR A 53 2.27 -12.05 -7.88
N PRO A 54 2.12 -11.29 -8.98
CA PRO A 54 3.12 -11.24 -10.06
C PRO A 54 4.45 -10.61 -9.59
N LYS A 55 4.41 -9.78 -8.55
CA LYS A 55 5.57 -9.17 -7.91
C LYS A 55 6.35 -10.14 -7.02
N GLY A 56 5.87 -11.36 -6.82
CA GLY A 56 6.49 -12.35 -5.96
C GLY A 56 6.28 -12.07 -4.47
N GLY A 57 7.28 -12.41 -3.66
CA GLY A 57 7.18 -12.34 -2.22
C GLY A 57 8.54 -12.37 -1.53
N VAL A 58 8.52 -12.04 -0.24
CA VAL A 58 9.74 -11.94 0.57
C VAL A 58 9.55 -12.67 1.90
N CYS A 59 10.64 -13.25 2.39
CA CYS A 59 10.71 -13.74 3.76
C CYS A 59 11.00 -12.56 4.72
N LEU A 60 10.06 -12.23 5.59
CA LEU A 60 10.24 -11.12 6.52
C LEU A 60 11.10 -11.52 7.74
N PRO A 61 12.07 -10.69 8.16
CA PRO A 61 13.02 -11.04 9.22
C PRO A 61 12.41 -11.13 10.61
N LEU A 62 11.34 -10.38 10.92
CA LEU A 62 10.76 -10.35 12.27
C LEU A 62 9.93 -11.59 12.64
N HIS A 63 9.40 -12.30 11.63
CA HIS A 63 8.51 -13.44 11.87
C HIS A 63 8.93 -14.70 11.11
N HIS A 64 9.91 -14.62 10.22
CA HIS A 64 10.28 -15.70 9.30
C HIS A 64 9.06 -16.25 8.54
N TYR A 65 8.14 -15.36 8.15
CA TYR A 65 6.99 -15.68 7.31
C TYR A 65 7.25 -15.23 5.88
N CYS A 66 6.85 -16.07 4.93
CA CYS A 66 6.79 -15.76 3.52
C CYS A 66 5.53 -14.93 3.25
N CYS A 67 5.71 -13.70 2.75
CA CYS A 67 4.63 -12.79 2.44
C CYS A 67 4.70 -12.33 0.98
N CYS A 68 3.60 -12.55 0.24
CA CYS A 68 3.46 -12.20 -1.15
C CYS A 68 2.99 -10.75 -1.31
N TYR A 69 3.53 -10.04 -2.29
CA TYR A 69 3.11 -8.67 -2.62
C TYR A 69 1.83 -8.69 -3.44
N ILE A 70 0.79 -8.01 -2.96
CA ILE A 70 -0.46 -7.77 -3.69
C ILE A 70 -0.23 -6.76 -4.85
#